data_AF-A0AAP4DH24-F1
#
_entry.id   AF-A0AAP4DH24-F1
#
_cell.length_a   1.000
_cell.length_b   1.000
_cell.length_c   1.000
_cell.angle_alpha   90.00
_cell.angle_beta   90.00
_cell.angle_gamma   90.00
#
_symmetry.space_group_name_H-M   'P 1'
#
loop_
_entity.id
_entity.type
_entity.pdbx_description
1 polymer ?
#
loop_
_entity_poly.entity_id
_entity_poly.type
_entity_poly.pdbx_seq_one_letter_code
_entity_poly.pdbx_strand_id
1 'polypeptide(L)'
;MASPITEIQKETKTEEQLKAEKLEELKTLLAENEEAVAKTMSIMAELNSLGIFDAAGYMLQAKEEIAKIALGQISREPVTNLLNTMMAAGGALSKADPEFMGRLLESAMAGTDQAQRFLKEDRKVSMFELMKAVGDPDINRALGFGLQFLKGMGKELRENPSE
;
A
#
# COMPACT_ATOMS: atom_id res chain seq x y z
N MET A 1 -17.50 8.11 -71.66
CA MET A 1 -18.21 7.51 -70.51
C MET A 1 -17.31 6.41 -69.97
N ALA A 2 -16.87 6.50 -68.71
CA ALA A 2 -16.02 5.48 -68.10
C ALA A 2 -16.90 4.34 -67.58
N SER A 3 -16.56 3.10 -67.95
CA SER A 3 -17.25 1.89 -67.50
C SER A 3 -17.08 1.71 -65.99
N PRO A 4 -18.11 1.24 -65.26
CA PRO A 4 -18.05 1.10 -63.81
C PRO A 4 -17.10 -0.04 -63.42
N ILE A 5 -16.33 0.17 -62.35
CA ILE A 5 -15.47 -0.86 -61.74
C ILE A 5 -16.39 -1.88 -61.07
N THR A 6 -16.42 -3.11 -61.59
CA THR A 6 -17.37 -4.16 -61.17
C THR A 6 -16.85 -5.11 -60.10
N GLU A 7 -15.60 -5.01 -59.66
CA GLU A 7 -15.08 -5.94 -58.64
C GLU A 7 -13.91 -5.34 -57.88
N ILE A 8 -14.09 -5.13 -56.57
CA ILE A 8 -12.98 -4.81 -55.66
C ILE A 8 -12.43 -6.15 -55.17
N GLN A 9 -11.41 -6.67 -55.85
CA GLN A 9 -10.71 -7.87 -55.39
C GLN A 9 -9.84 -7.50 -54.18
N LYS A 10 -10.28 -7.95 -53.00
CA LYS A 10 -9.54 -7.76 -51.76
C LYS A 10 -8.35 -8.73 -51.80
N GLU A 11 -7.14 -8.24 -52.07
CA GLU A 11 -5.93 -9.04 -51.97
C GLU A 11 -5.76 -9.54 -50.51
N THR A 12 -6.22 -10.76 -50.25
CA THR A 12 -5.87 -11.47 -49.02
C THR A 12 -4.44 -11.96 -49.14
N LYS A 13 -3.51 -11.23 -48.51
CA LYS A 13 -2.10 -11.61 -48.39
C LYS A 13 -2.01 -13.06 -47.93
N THR A 14 -1.25 -13.87 -48.65
CA THR A 14 -0.99 -15.27 -48.24
C THR A 14 -0.14 -15.29 -46.96
N GLU A 15 -0.19 -16.38 -46.20
CA GLU A 15 0.58 -16.50 -44.94
C GLU A 15 2.10 -16.26 -45.14
N GLU A 16 2.63 -16.65 -46.31
CA GLU A 16 4.02 -16.42 -46.66
C GLU A 16 4.33 -14.93 -46.89
N GLN A 17 3.44 -14.19 -47.55
CA GLN A 17 3.57 -12.75 -47.74
C GLN A 17 3.48 -12.00 -46.40
N LEU A 18 2.56 -12.42 -45.52
CA LEU A 18 2.44 -11.89 -44.16
C LEU A 18 3.68 -12.16 -43.29
N LYS A 19 4.26 -13.35 -43.39
CA LYS A 19 5.51 -13.68 -42.68
C LYS A 19 6.69 -12.85 -43.21
N ALA A 20 6.78 -12.68 -44.53
CA ALA A 20 7.83 -11.88 -45.16
C ALA A 20 7.76 -10.40 -44.76
N GLU A 21 6.56 -9.82 -44.75
CA GLU A 21 6.34 -8.44 -44.35
C GLU A 21 6.66 -8.21 -42.86
N LYS A 22 6.24 -9.12 -41.98
CA LYS A 22 6.59 -9.05 -40.54
C LYS A 22 8.10 -9.17 -40.30
N LEU A 23 8.81 -9.96 -41.10
CA LEU A 23 10.27 -10.08 -41.03
C LEU A 23 10.97 -8.78 -41.46
N GLU A 24 10.45 -8.11 -42.50
CA GLU A 24 10.93 -6.81 -42.97
C GLU A 24 10.70 -5.71 -41.92
N GLU A 25 9.50 -5.67 -41.35
CA GLU A 25 9.12 -4.73 -40.30
C GLU A 25 9.99 -4.93 -39.04
N LEU A 26 10.21 -6.18 -38.62
CA LEU A 26 11.12 -6.49 -37.51
C LEU A 26 12.56 -6.08 -37.81
N LYS A 27 13.07 -6.32 -39.03
CA LYS A 27 14.42 -5.86 -39.42
C LYS A 27 14.55 -4.36 -39.30
N THR A 28 13.55 -3.62 -39.80
CA THR A 28 13.53 -2.15 -39.74
C THR A 28 13.53 -1.67 -38.29
N LEU A 29 12.62 -2.21 -37.45
CA LEU A 29 12.54 -1.85 -36.03
C LEU A 29 13.82 -2.17 -35.25
N LEU A 30 14.47 -3.30 -35.54
CA LEU A 30 15.74 -3.67 -34.91
C LEU A 30 16.89 -2.78 -35.38
N ALA A 31 16.92 -2.41 -36.66
CA ALA A 31 17.94 -1.51 -37.22
C ALA A 31 17.82 -0.08 -36.68
N GLU A 32 16.60 0.44 -36.53
CA GLU A 32 16.36 1.76 -35.94
C GLU A 32 16.70 1.83 -34.45
N ASN A 33 16.68 0.70 -33.75
CA ASN A 33 16.90 0.62 -32.30
C ASN A 33 18.14 -0.20 -31.92
N GLU A 34 19.14 -0.27 -32.82
CA GLU A 34 20.31 -1.16 -32.70
C GLU A 34 20.98 -1.09 -31.32
N GLU A 35 21.24 0.12 -30.81
CA GLU A 35 21.91 0.32 -29.52
C GLU A 35 21.07 -0.19 -28.34
N ALA A 36 19.76 0.10 -28.32
CA ALA A 36 18.86 -0.33 -27.26
C ALA A 36 18.67 -1.85 -27.27
N VAL A 37 18.55 -2.46 -28.45
CA VAL A 37 18.47 -3.91 -28.62
C VAL A 37 19.77 -4.57 -28.17
N ALA A 38 20.92 -4.09 -28.62
CA ALA A 38 22.23 -4.62 -28.23
C ALA A 38 22.45 -4.56 -26.72
N LYS A 39 22.10 -3.44 -26.09
CA LYS A 39 22.20 -3.28 -24.63
C LYS A 39 21.28 -4.23 -23.88
N THR A 40 20.04 -4.40 -24.35
CA THR A 40 19.08 -5.35 -23.76
C THR A 40 19.58 -6.79 -23.90
N MET A 41 20.11 -7.16 -25.06
CA MET A 41 20.71 -8.47 -25.29
C MET A 41 21.94 -8.71 -24.43
N SER A 42 22.78 -7.68 -24.21
CA SER A 42 23.92 -7.76 -23.28
C SER A 42 23.44 -8.00 -21.84
N ILE A 43 22.42 -7.26 -21.39
CA ILE A 43 21.83 -7.46 -20.05
C ILE A 43 21.26 -8.87 -19.94
N MET A 44 20.49 -9.35 -20.93
CA MET A 44 19.98 -10.72 -20.91
C MET A 44 21.12 -11.75 -20.89
N ALA A 45 22.18 -11.55 -21.65
CA ALA A 45 23.34 -12.43 -21.65
C ALA A 45 24.05 -12.44 -20.29
N GLU A 46 24.22 -11.27 -19.66
CA GLU A 46 24.78 -11.14 -18.31
C GLU A 46 23.89 -11.84 -17.28
N LEU A 47 22.58 -11.58 -17.27
CA LEU A 47 21.61 -12.23 -16.38
C LEU A 47 21.61 -13.75 -16.57
N ASN A 48 21.70 -14.23 -17.81
CA ASN A 48 21.83 -15.66 -18.12
C ASN A 48 23.16 -16.23 -17.61
N SER A 49 24.27 -15.53 -17.80
CA SER A 49 25.60 -15.96 -17.32
C SER A 49 25.69 -16.02 -15.80
N LEU A 50 24.93 -15.16 -15.10
CA LEU A 50 24.77 -15.18 -13.65
C LEU A 50 23.81 -16.28 -13.17
N GLY A 51 23.20 -17.05 -14.07
CA GLY A 51 22.26 -18.11 -13.75
C GLY A 51 20.91 -17.62 -13.23
N ILE A 52 20.56 -16.35 -13.46
CA ILE A 52 19.31 -15.76 -12.95
C ILE A 52 18.09 -16.40 -13.63
N PHE A 53 18.17 -16.67 -14.94
CA PHE A 53 17.08 -17.35 -15.65
C PHE A 53 16.93 -18.80 -15.20
N ASP A 54 18.05 -19.51 -14.94
CA ASP A 54 18.02 -20.86 -14.42
C ASP A 54 17.42 -20.88 -13.00
N ALA A 55 17.86 -19.97 -12.13
CA ALA A 55 17.29 -19.82 -10.79
C ALA A 55 15.78 -19.51 -10.82
N ALA A 56 15.35 -18.61 -11.70
CA ALA A 56 13.93 -18.32 -11.90
C ALA A 56 13.16 -19.54 -12.42
N GLY A 57 13.75 -20.29 -13.36
CA GLY A 57 13.21 -21.55 -13.87
C GLY A 57 13.07 -22.61 -12.77
N TYR A 58 14.10 -22.81 -11.95
CA TYR A 58 14.08 -23.72 -10.80
C TYR A 58 13.06 -23.29 -9.75
N MET A 59 12.93 -22.00 -9.47
CA MET A 59 11.91 -21.46 -8.58
C MET A 59 10.49 -21.73 -9.10
N LEU A 60 10.27 -21.58 -10.42
CA LEU A 60 9.00 -21.90 -11.07
C LEU A 60 8.67 -23.40 -11.02
N GLN A 61 9.66 -24.26 -11.22
CA GLN A 61 9.52 -25.70 -11.08
C GLN A 61 9.23 -26.11 -9.62
N ALA A 62 9.89 -25.46 -8.67
CA ALA A 62 9.73 -25.68 -7.23
C ALA A 62 8.60 -24.86 -6.59
N LYS A 63 7.71 -24.25 -7.39
CA LYS A 63 6.68 -23.32 -6.88
C LYS A 63 5.83 -23.89 -5.75
N GLU A 64 5.51 -25.18 -5.81
CA GLU A 64 4.67 -25.86 -4.81
C GLU A 64 5.41 -26.08 -3.50
N GLU A 65 6.69 -26.45 -3.58
CA GLU A 65 7.53 -26.65 -2.40
C GLU A 65 7.85 -25.31 -1.72
N ILE A 66 8.18 -24.28 -2.50
CA ILE A 66 8.40 -22.92 -2.01
C ILE A 66 7.12 -22.37 -1.39
N ALA A 67 5.98 -22.53 -2.05
CA ALA A 67 4.69 -22.14 -1.49
C ALA A 67 4.39 -22.89 -0.20
N LYS A 68 4.66 -24.20 -0.13
CA LYS A 68 4.48 -25.01 1.09
C LYS A 68 5.36 -24.53 2.23
N ILE A 69 6.63 -24.19 1.97
CA ILE A 69 7.55 -23.63 2.97
C ILE A 69 7.05 -22.25 3.42
N ALA A 70 6.72 -21.36 2.49
CA ALA A 70 6.24 -20.02 2.79
C ALA A 70 4.93 -20.03 3.59
N LEU A 71 3.96 -20.84 3.16
CA LEU A 71 2.72 -21.08 3.90
C LEU A 71 3.01 -21.67 5.27
N GLY A 72 3.90 -22.65 5.37
CA GLY A 72 4.34 -23.21 6.65
C GLY A 72 4.99 -22.18 7.59
N GLN A 73 5.68 -21.15 7.06
CA GLN A 73 6.22 -20.04 7.83
C GLN A 73 5.13 -19.03 8.25
N ILE A 74 4.23 -18.68 7.34
CA ILE A 74 3.12 -17.75 7.59
C ILE A 74 2.14 -18.33 8.61
N SER A 75 1.86 -19.63 8.51
CA SER A 75 1.01 -20.37 9.44
C SER A 75 1.65 -20.59 10.82
N ARG A 76 2.89 -20.14 11.05
CA ARG A 76 3.45 -20.13 12.40
C ARG A 76 2.66 -19.17 13.27
N GLU A 77 2.48 -19.55 14.53
CA GLU A 77 1.68 -18.81 15.51
C GLU A 77 2.10 -17.34 15.65
N PRO A 78 3.41 -16.96 15.72
CA PRO A 78 3.80 -15.56 15.82
C PRO A 78 3.44 -14.73 14.58
N VAL A 79 3.55 -15.32 13.38
CA VAL A 79 3.28 -14.64 12.12
C VAL A 79 1.79 -14.50 11.89
N THR A 80 1.03 -15.55 12.15
CA THR A 80 -0.44 -15.53 12.11
C THR A 80 -1.00 -14.54 13.13
N ASN A 81 -0.47 -14.49 14.35
CA ASN A 81 -0.91 -13.55 15.37
C ASN A 81 -0.62 -12.09 14.96
N LEU A 82 0.54 -11.82 14.36
CA LEU A 82 0.85 -10.50 13.80
C LEU A 82 -0.14 -10.12 12.70
N LEU A 83 -0.40 -11.03 11.75
CA LEU A 83 -1.37 -10.80 10.67
C LEU A 83 -2.78 -10.56 11.23
N ASN A 84 -3.23 -11.35 12.19
CA ASN A 84 -4.52 -11.17 12.86
C ASN A 84 -4.60 -9.82 13.57
N THR A 85 -3.53 -9.43 14.28
CA THR A 85 -3.44 -8.11 14.93
C THR A 85 -3.51 -6.98 13.90
N MET A 86 -2.79 -7.10 12.79
CA MET A 86 -2.81 -6.11 11.71
C MET A 86 -4.19 -6.02 11.03
N MET A 87 -4.84 -7.16 10.78
CA MET A 87 -6.19 -7.20 10.21
C MET A 87 -7.23 -6.62 11.19
N ALA A 88 -7.14 -6.95 12.48
CA ALA A 88 -8.01 -6.39 13.50
C ALA A 88 -7.80 -4.88 13.66
N ALA A 89 -6.56 -4.42 13.72
CA ALA A 89 -6.22 -3.00 13.76
C ALA A 89 -6.68 -2.27 12.49
N GLY A 90 -6.44 -2.84 11.31
CA GLY A 90 -6.88 -2.30 10.04
C GLY A 90 -8.40 -2.23 9.92
N GLY A 91 -9.11 -3.26 10.40
CA GLY A 91 -10.57 -3.30 10.46
C GLY A 91 -11.17 -2.32 11.47
N ALA A 92 -10.47 -2.04 12.57
CA ALA A 92 -10.86 -0.99 13.51
C ALA A 92 -10.62 0.40 12.92
N LEU A 93 -9.47 0.62 12.28
CA LEU A 93 -9.12 1.88 11.62
C LEU A 93 -10.02 2.19 10.43
N SER A 94 -10.46 1.19 9.66
CA SER A 94 -11.35 1.39 8.52
C SER A 94 -12.77 1.81 8.92
N LYS A 95 -13.20 1.46 10.14
CA LYS A 95 -14.47 1.88 10.72
C LYS A 95 -14.39 3.24 11.41
N ALA A 96 -13.18 3.77 11.62
CA ALA A 96 -12.99 5.06 12.25
C ALA A 96 -13.44 6.19 11.31
N ASP A 97 -14.14 7.16 11.86
CA ASP A 97 -14.53 8.37 11.13
C ASP A 97 -13.26 9.22 10.82
N PRO A 98 -12.92 9.45 9.53
CA PRO A 98 -11.68 10.15 9.17
C PRO A 98 -11.66 11.61 9.61
N GLU A 99 -12.81 12.31 9.60
CA GLU A 99 -12.90 13.71 9.99
C GLU A 99 -12.68 13.87 11.49
N PHE A 100 -13.30 13.02 12.29
CA PHE A 100 -13.12 12.99 13.74
C PHE A 100 -11.70 12.62 14.13
N MET A 101 -11.10 11.62 13.45
CA MET A 101 -9.71 11.23 13.71
C MET A 101 -8.73 12.36 13.37
N GLY A 102 -8.95 13.06 12.25
CA GLY A 102 -8.17 14.26 11.89
C GLY A 102 -8.27 15.33 12.97
N ARG A 103 -9.48 15.65 13.42
CA ARG A 103 -9.71 16.63 14.51
C ARG A 103 -9.06 16.21 15.82
N LEU A 104 -9.06 14.93 16.19
CA LEU A 104 -8.37 14.44 17.39
C LEU A 104 -6.85 14.64 17.29
N LEU A 105 -6.26 14.33 16.14
CA LEU A 105 -4.82 14.55 15.91
C LEU A 105 -4.47 16.04 15.95
N GLU A 106 -5.25 16.89 15.29
CA GLU A 106 -5.08 18.35 15.35
C GLU A 106 -5.20 18.87 16.80
N SER A 107 -6.19 18.38 17.55
CA SER A 107 -6.38 18.75 18.97
C SER A 107 -5.19 18.31 19.83
N ALA A 108 -4.63 17.13 19.58
CA ALA A 108 -3.44 16.64 20.29
C ALA A 108 -2.19 17.46 19.97
N MET A 109 -2.00 17.86 18.71
CA MET A 109 -0.91 18.76 18.30
C MET A 109 -1.07 20.14 18.95
N ALA A 110 -2.27 20.72 18.92
CA ALA A 110 -2.56 22.00 19.56
C ALA A 110 -2.33 21.96 21.08
N GLY A 111 -2.77 20.88 21.75
CA GLY A 111 -2.51 20.68 23.18
C GLY A 111 -1.02 20.52 23.49
N THR A 112 -0.26 19.86 22.61
CA THR A 112 1.20 19.73 22.75
C THR A 112 1.90 21.08 22.61
N ASP A 113 1.53 21.91 21.63
CA ASP A 113 2.08 23.27 21.47
C ASP A 113 1.73 24.15 22.68
N GLN A 114 0.49 24.08 23.18
CA GLN A 114 0.09 24.80 24.39
C GLN A 114 0.88 24.34 25.62
N ALA A 115 1.10 23.04 25.78
CA ALA A 115 1.93 22.50 26.87
C ALA A 115 3.39 22.95 26.75
N GLN A 116 3.96 22.97 25.55
CA GLN A 116 5.31 23.47 25.32
C GLN A 116 5.46 24.95 25.67
N ARG A 117 4.46 25.79 25.36
CA ARG A 117 4.45 27.20 25.76
C ARG A 117 4.41 27.35 27.28
N PHE A 118 3.55 26.57 27.95
CA PHE A 118 3.48 26.57 29.41
C PHE A 118 4.82 26.16 30.07
N LEU A 119 5.51 25.15 29.53
CA LEU A 119 6.82 24.73 30.02
C LEU A 119 7.90 25.82 29.89
N LYS A 120 7.80 26.73 28.93
CA LYS A 120 8.73 27.87 28.77
C LYS A 120 8.52 28.96 29.83
N GLU A 121 7.35 29.02 30.46
CA GLU A 121 7.03 30.03 31.48
C GLU A 121 7.57 29.68 32.88
N ASP A 122 8.15 28.49 33.08
CA ASP A 122 8.71 27.96 34.35
C ASP A 122 7.84 28.21 35.60
N ARG A 123 6.52 28.23 35.40
CA ARG A 123 5.51 28.51 36.43
C ARG A 123 4.88 27.20 36.92
N LYS A 124 4.64 27.12 38.22
CA LYS A 124 3.88 26.00 38.82
C LYS A 124 2.39 26.28 38.75
N VAL A 125 1.59 25.25 38.48
CA VAL A 125 0.13 25.35 38.60
C VAL A 125 -0.25 25.33 40.08
N SER A 126 -0.96 26.35 40.53
CA SER A 126 -1.48 26.44 41.90
C SER A 126 -2.84 25.73 42.06
N MET A 127 -3.18 25.32 43.29
CA MET A 127 -4.48 24.68 43.57
C MET A 127 -5.68 25.59 43.22
N PHE A 128 -5.52 26.91 43.36
CA PHE A 128 -6.54 27.88 42.98
C PHE A 128 -6.72 27.95 41.45
N GLU A 129 -5.62 27.92 40.69
CA GLU A 129 -5.68 27.84 39.23
C GLU A 129 -6.31 26.53 38.75
N LEU A 130 -6.08 25.40 39.42
CA LEU A 130 -6.75 24.13 39.11
C LEU A 130 -8.28 24.23 39.29
N MET A 131 -8.75 24.82 40.39
CA MET A 131 -10.18 25.02 40.60
C MET A 131 -10.78 25.94 39.54
N LYS A 132 -10.07 27.01 39.17
CA LYS A 132 -10.48 27.92 38.11
C LYS A 132 -10.51 27.21 36.74
N ALA A 133 -9.52 26.36 36.48
CA ALA A 133 -9.39 25.58 35.25
C ALA A 133 -10.57 24.63 35.02
N VAL A 134 -11.15 24.04 36.07
CA VAL A 134 -12.36 23.20 35.91
C VAL A 134 -13.57 24.01 35.40
N GLY A 135 -13.63 25.31 35.72
CA GLY A 135 -14.66 26.22 35.23
C GLY A 135 -14.39 26.79 33.82
N ASP A 136 -13.19 26.57 33.28
CA ASP A 136 -12.85 26.98 31.92
C ASP A 136 -13.56 26.08 30.89
N PRO A 137 -14.24 26.65 29.87
CA PRO A 137 -15.05 25.87 28.94
C PRO A 137 -14.25 24.87 28.10
N ASP A 138 -12.99 25.17 27.77
CA ASP A 138 -12.16 24.30 26.94
C ASP A 138 -11.60 23.13 27.76
N ILE A 139 -11.17 23.41 29.00
CA ILE A 139 -10.73 22.36 29.94
C ILE A 139 -11.90 21.47 30.33
N ASN A 140 -13.07 22.04 30.61
CA ASN A 140 -14.27 21.27 30.95
C ASN A 140 -14.67 20.34 29.80
N ARG A 141 -14.63 20.81 28.55
CA ARG A 141 -14.89 19.98 27.36
C ARG A 141 -13.92 18.80 27.26
N ALA A 142 -12.62 19.03 27.47
CA ALA A 142 -11.61 17.97 27.46
C ALA A 142 -11.82 16.94 28.58
N LEU A 143 -12.12 17.41 29.80
CA LEU A 143 -12.44 16.54 30.94
C LEU A 143 -13.70 15.71 30.68
N GLY A 144 -14.76 16.33 30.18
CA GLY A 144 -16.00 15.66 29.82
C GLY A 144 -15.78 14.59 28.75
N PHE A 145 -15.04 14.91 27.70
CA PHE A 145 -14.64 13.95 26.67
C PHE A 145 -13.86 12.78 27.27
N GLY A 146 -12.82 13.06 28.07
CA GLY A 146 -11.98 12.03 28.68
C GLY A 146 -12.78 11.08 29.58
N LEU A 147 -13.67 11.61 30.41
CA LEU A 147 -14.52 10.80 31.29
C LEU A 147 -15.48 9.90 30.49
N GLN A 148 -16.10 10.42 29.42
CA GLN A 148 -16.98 9.61 28.57
C GLN A 148 -16.21 8.59 27.71
N PHE A 149 -15.02 8.96 27.23
CA PHE A 149 -14.11 8.05 26.53
C PHE A 149 -13.72 6.88 27.44
N LEU A 150 -13.26 7.16 28.66
CA LEU A 150 -12.90 6.13 29.63
C LEU A 150 -14.09 5.23 29.97
N LYS A 151 -15.29 5.82 30.12
CA LYS A 151 -16.54 5.08 30.34
C LYS A 151 -16.90 4.19 29.16
N GLY A 152 -16.72 4.65 27.93
CA GLY A 152 -16.95 3.87 26.71
C GLY A 152 -15.96 2.72 26.57
N MET A 153 -14.67 3.01 26.73
CA MET A 153 -13.58 2.01 26.70
C MET A 153 -13.81 0.91 27.74
N GLY A 154 -14.19 1.27 28.97
CA GLY A 154 -14.48 0.29 30.02
C GLY A 154 -15.70 -0.61 29.72
N LYS A 155 -16.66 -0.16 28.90
CA LYS A 155 -17.78 -1.00 28.46
C LYS A 155 -17.34 -2.04 27.44
N GLU A 156 -16.60 -1.61 26.41
CA GLU A 156 -16.09 -2.50 25.35
C GLU A 156 -15.14 -3.57 25.90
N LEU A 157 -14.27 -3.20 26.85
CA LEU A 157 -13.35 -4.14 27.52
C LEU A 157 -14.08 -5.18 28.39
N ARG A 158 -15.30 -4.88 28.85
CA ARG A 158 -16.11 -5.81 29.65
C ARG A 158 -16.91 -6.78 28.79
N GLU A 159 -17.23 -6.41 27.54
CA GLU A 159 -17.98 -7.24 26.61
C GLU A 159 -17.10 -8.24 25.83
N ASN A 160 -15.77 -8.05 25.84
CA ASN A 160 -14.79 -8.99 25.26
C ASN A 160 -13.80 -9.58 26.29
N PRO A 161 -14.25 -10.24 27.39
CA PRO A 161 -13.36 -11.12 28.12
C PRO A 161 -13.24 -12.41 27.29
N SER A 162 -12.18 -12.48 26.49
CA SER A 162 -11.59 -13.69 25.90
C SER A 162 -12.31 -15.01 26.23
N GLU A 163 -13.07 -15.54 25.27
CA GLU A 163 -13.20 -16.99 25.06
C GLU A 163 -11.94 -17.54 24.39
#